data_AF-A0A928FP80-F1
#
_entry.id   AF-A0A928FP80-F1
#
_cell.length_a   1.000
_cell.length_b   1.000
_cell.length_c   1.000
_cell.angle_alpha   90.00
_cell.angle_beta   90.00
_cell.angle_gamma   90.00
#
_symmetry.space_group_name_H-M   'P 1'
#
loop_
_entity.id
_entity.type
_entity.pdbx_description
1 polymer ?
#
loop_
_entity_poly.entity_id
_entity_poly.type
_entity_poly.pdbx_seq_one_letter_code
_entity_poly.pdbx_strand_id
1 'polypeptide(L)'
;MKITRFFNPEIPYSLHDMNVIEFEINGDDLIMRTQSGLVRTAPNWDQVDGYLEFLDVNWEYCFATVHEGYYGNLGTYEGKTFKKMYLKDFIAEFQNAGFSITDEYYGQDRALYTGYFSKGKTMGECTIEIYHNNIVFYEQTDDTREMKEVVLSADGDLSLYLVPADVADNLATVANEFASGYVWHGEKSGKFLKLCGEQYGAVFDETDFIEYLNTVLYPDKPSKKIKTLCGFDDEVPQEYARLPRYNF
;
A
#
# COMPACT_ATOMS: atom_id res chain seq x y z
N MET A 1 3.35 -10.50 -1.99
CA MET A 1 2.58 -9.35 -2.50
C MET A 1 1.19 -9.44 -1.91
N LYS A 2 0.92 -8.64 -0.88
CA LYS A 2 -0.43 -8.50 -0.33
C LYS A 2 -1.06 -7.30 -1.03
N ILE A 3 -2.26 -7.50 -1.53
CA ILE A 3 -2.97 -6.49 -2.30
C ILE A 3 -4.18 -6.07 -1.47
N THR A 4 -4.21 -4.82 -1.03
CA THR A 4 -5.38 -4.24 -0.38
C THR A 4 -6.32 -3.67 -1.44
N ARG A 5 -7.62 -3.97 -1.33
CA ARG A 5 -8.65 -3.55 -2.29
C ARG A 5 -9.55 -2.51 -1.65
N PHE A 6 -9.82 -1.43 -2.39
CA PHE A 6 -10.75 -0.39 -1.97
C PHE A 6 -11.89 -0.26 -2.98
N PHE A 7 -13.13 -0.17 -2.47
CA PHE A 7 -14.34 0.04 -3.26
C PHE A 7 -14.95 1.39 -2.88
N ASN A 8 -15.25 2.24 -3.88
CA ASN A 8 -15.69 3.63 -3.70
C ASN A 8 -17.04 3.73 -2.94
N PRO A 9 -17.14 4.60 -1.92
CA PRO A 9 -17.73 5.92 -2.15
C PRO A 9 -16.83 7.12 -1.78
N GLU A 10 -15.60 6.87 -1.30
CA GLU A 10 -14.55 7.89 -1.20
C GLU A 10 -13.32 7.40 -1.98
N ILE A 11 -12.90 8.16 -3.00
CA ILE A 11 -11.73 7.84 -3.82
C ILE A 11 -10.48 7.91 -2.91
N PRO A 12 -9.83 6.76 -2.60
CA PRO A 12 -8.80 6.71 -1.55
C PRO A 12 -7.42 7.14 -2.04
N TYR A 13 -7.24 7.26 -3.36
CA TYR A 13 -5.98 7.66 -3.97
C TYR A 13 -6.17 8.66 -5.10
N SER A 14 -5.21 9.57 -5.21
CA SER A 14 -5.02 10.50 -6.31
C SER A 14 -3.96 9.96 -7.27
N LEU A 15 -4.17 10.20 -8.57
CA LEU A 15 -3.21 9.98 -9.65
C LEU A 15 -2.63 11.29 -10.18
N HIS A 16 -2.91 12.44 -9.53
CA HIS A 16 -2.29 13.71 -9.88
C HIS A 16 -0.76 13.58 -9.85
N ASP A 17 -0.10 14.12 -10.88
CA ASP A 17 1.35 14.01 -11.15
C ASP A 17 1.87 12.59 -11.43
N MET A 18 1.00 11.57 -11.53
CA MET A 18 1.43 10.21 -11.87
C MET A 18 1.64 10.05 -13.37
N ASN A 19 2.69 9.31 -13.73
CA ASN A 19 2.95 8.92 -15.11
C ASN A 19 2.45 7.49 -15.36
N VAL A 20 1.44 7.34 -16.20
CA VAL A 20 0.94 6.04 -16.66
C VAL A 20 1.97 5.43 -17.62
N ILE A 21 2.32 4.18 -17.37
CA ILE A 21 3.34 3.43 -18.11
C ILE A 21 2.77 2.21 -18.83
N GLU A 22 1.60 1.72 -18.41
CA GLU A 22 1.00 0.53 -18.98
C GLU A 22 -0.51 0.52 -18.82
N PHE A 23 -1.17 -0.01 -19.84
CA PHE A 23 -2.57 -0.41 -19.83
C PHE A 23 -2.65 -1.88 -20.22
N GLU A 24 -3.50 -2.64 -19.52
CA GLU A 24 -3.74 -4.06 -19.80
C GLU A 24 -5.26 -4.30 -19.85
N ILE A 25 -5.73 -4.94 -20.92
CA ILE A 25 -7.15 -5.30 -21.09
C ILE A 25 -7.31 -6.75 -20.69
N ASN A 26 -8.14 -7.02 -19.67
CA ASN A 26 -8.44 -8.35 -19.17
C ASN A 26 -9.95 -8.61 -19.26
N GLY A 27 -10.39 -9.20 -20.38
CA GLY A 27 -11.82 -9.34 -20.65
C GLY A 27 -12.48 -7.97 -20.82
N ASP A 28 -13.46 -7.68 -19.96
CA ASP A 28 -14.16 -6.39 -19.93
C ASP A 28 -13.51 -5.38 -18.97
N ASP A 29 -12.47 -5.77 -18.23
CA ASP A 29 -11.79 -4.93 -17.25
C ASP A 29 -10.55 -4.25 -17.87
N LEU A 30 -10.20 -3.08 -17.32
CA LEU A 30 -9.00 -2.32 -17.69
C LEU A 30 -8.10 -2.14 -16.48
N ILE A 31 -6.87 -2.60 -16.57
CA ILE A 31 -5.82 -2.35 -15.59
C ILE A 31 -4.95 -1.19 -16.08
N MET A 32 -4.69 -0.22 -15.21
CA MET A 32 -3.81 0.91 -15.48
C MET A 32 -2.69 0.95 -14.44
N ARG A 33 -1.43 1.01 -14.90
CA ARG A 33 -0.24 1.08 -14.04
C ARG A 33 0.50 2.39 -14.21
N THR A 34 0.99 2.92 -13.10
CA THR A 34 1.81 4.12 -13.04
C THR A 34 3.25 3.79 -12.71
N GLN A 35 4.17 4.69 -13.06
CA GLN A 35 5.60 4.54 -12.79
C GLN A 35 5.92 4.52 -11.29
N SER A 36 5.14 5.25 -10.51
CA SER A 36 5.44 5.56 -9.12
C SER A 36 4.23 5.37 -8.21
N GLY A 37 3.28 4.53 -8.61
CA GLY A 37 2.15 4.14 -7.80
C GLY A 37 1.04 5.20 -7.65
N LEU A 38 0.53 5.36 -6.44
CA LEU A 38 -0.69 6.08 -6.08
C LEU A 38 -0.44 7.01 -4.89
N VAL A 39 -1.14 8.14 -4.77
CA VAL A 39 -1.02 9.04 -3.60
C VAL A 39 -2.26 8.97 -2.73
N ARG A 40 -2.13 8.67 -1.43
CA ARG A 40 -3.30 8.58 -0.52
C ARG A 40 -4.00 9.94 -0.37
N THR A 41 -5.34 9.96 -0.43
CA THR A 41 -6.17 11.17 -0.24
C THR A 41 -6.56 11.43 1.22
N ALA A 42 -6.24 10.50 2.12
CA ALA A 42 -6.51 10.55 3.56
C ALA A 42 -5.18 10.54 4.35
N PRO A 43 -5.17 10.80 5.68
CA PRO A 43 -4.00 11.33 6.38
C PRO A 43 -2.74 10.47 6.21
N ASN A 44 -1.60 11.19 6.09
CA ASN A 44 -0.23 10.79 5.74
C ASN A 44 0.18 11.09 4.28
N TRP A 45 -0.76 11.22 3.33
CA TRP A 45 -0.50 11.67 1.93
C TRP A 45 0.66 10.95 1.22
N ASP A 46 0.96 9.73 1.68
CA ASP A 46 2.10 8.98 1.19
C ASP A 46 1.84 8.54 -0.24
N GLN A 47 2.93 8.54 -1.02
CA GLN A 47 2.98 7.88 -2.30
C GLN A 47 3.35 6.41 -2.08
N VAL A 48 2.51 5.50 -2.56
CA VAL A 48 2.63 4.05 -2.37
C VAL A 48 2.64 3.34 -3.72
N ASP A 49 3.38 2.23 -3.84
CA ASP A 49 3.31 1.41 -5.04
C ASP A 49 1.91 0.83 -5.23
N GLY A 50 1.48 0.71 -6.48
CA GLY A 50 0.12 0.27 -6.76
C GLY A 50 -0.30 0.41 -8.21
N TYR A 51 -1.53 0.00 -8.47
CA TYR A 51 -2.21 0.14 -9.74
C TYR A 51 -3.72 0.21 -9.51
N LEU A 52 -4.49 0.48 -10.55
CA LEU A 52 -5.94 0.48 -10.47
C LEU A 52 -6.55 -0.36 -11.58
N GLU A 53 -7.74 -0.85 -11.32
CA GLU A 53 -8.55 -1.63 -12.23
C GLU A 53 -9.94 -1.02 -12.34
N PHE A 54 -10.38 -0.80 -13.57
CA PHE A 54 -11.74 -0.40 -13.90
C PHE A 54 -12.54 -1.65 -14.24
N LEU A 55 -13.62 -1.87 -13.51
CA LEU A 55 -14.48 -3.04 -13.64
C LEU A 55 -15.64 -2.78 -14.60
N ASP A 56 -15.96 -3.77 -15.44
CA ASP A 56 -17.03 -3.74 -16.43
C ASP A 56 -16.98 -2.47 -17.31
N VAL A 57 -15.86 -2.28 -18.03
CA VAL A 57 -15.63 -1.08 -18.83
C VAL A 57 -16.60 -1.01 -20.00
N ASN A 58 -17.33 0.11 -20.11
CA ASN A 58 -18.18 0.36 -21.26
C ASN A 58 -17.37 0.93 -22.42
N TRP A 59 -16.69 0.02 -23.12
CA TRP A 59 -15.71 0.35 -24.12
C TRP A 59 -16.21 1.18 -25.31
N GLU A 60 -17.50 1.09 -25.65
CA GLU A 60 -18.09 1.87 -26.74
C GLU A 60 -18.16 3.37 -26.43
N TYR A 61 -18.02 3.73 -25.15
CA TYR A 61 -18.07 5.11 -24.65
C TYR A 61 -16.72 5.59 -24.11
N CYS A 62 -15.66 4.77 -24.19
CA CYS A 62 -14.32 5.12 -23.71
C CYS A 62 -13.47 5.70 -24.84
N PHE A 63 -12.88 6.87 -24.61
CA PHE A 63 -12.13 7.61 -25.64
C PHE A 63 -10.80 8.15 -25.09
N ALA A 64 -9.82 8.23 -25.97
CA ALA A 64 -8.63 9.05 -25.76
C ALA A 64 -8.59 10.16 -26.82
N THR A 65 -8.28 11.37 -26.38
CA THR A 65 -8.10 12.54 -27.25
C THR A 65 -6.68 13.03 -27.09
N VAL A 66 -5.92 13.06 -28.19
CA VAL A 66 -4.54 13.55 -28.22
C VAL A 66 -4.46 14.76 -29.14
N HIS A 67 -3.86 15.83 -28.64
CA HIS A 67 -3.54 17.05 -29.37
C HIS A 67 -2.03 17.15 -29.53
N GLU A 68 -1.53 16.83 -30.72
CA GLU A 68 -0.09 16.90 -30.98
C GLU A 68 0.40 18.35 -31.07
N GLY A 69 1.44 18.70 -30.31
CA GLY A 69 2.05 20.03 -30.37
C GLY A 69 2.70 20.50 -29.06
N TYR A 70 3.60 21.48 -29.19
CA TYR A 70 4.30 22.10 -28.06
C TYR A 70 3.43 23.14 -27.33
N TYR A 71 3.63 23.21 -26.01
CA TYR A 71 3.08 24.19 -25.09
C TYR A 71 3.10 25.64 -25.61
N GLY A 72 2.02 26.38 -25.38
CA GLY A 72 1.98 27.84 -25.55
C GLY A 72 1.68 28.36 -26.96
N ASN A 73 1.47 27.48 -27.95
CA ASN A 73 1.01 27.91 -29.27
C ASN A 73 -0.52 28.04 -29.31
N LEU A 74 -1.01 29.27 -29.06
CA LEU A 74 -2.40 29.69 -29.25
C LEU A 74 -2.87 29.68 -30.73
N GLY A 75 -2.01 29.26 -31.67
CA GLY A 75 -2.16 29.46 -33.11
C GLY A 75 -2.54 28.21 -33.90
N THR A 76 -3.62 28.37 -34.67
CA THR A 76 -4.05 27.73 -35.93
C THR A 76 -3.73 26.24 -36.16
N TYR A 77 -4.80 25.46 -36.40
CA TYR A 77 -4.86 24.02 -36.72
C TYR A 77 -3.98 23.54 -37.91
N GLU A 78 -3.23 24.39 -38.59
CA GLU A 78 -2.39 23.97 -39.72
C GLU A 78 -1.20 23.14 -39.23
N GLY A 79 -1.25 21.84 -39.53
CA GLY A 79 -0.15 20.90 -39.26
C GLY A 79 -0.15 20.24 -37.88
N LYS A 80 -1.16 20.50 -37.03
CA LYS A 80 -1.35 19.79 -35.75
C LYS A 80 -2.45 18.74 -35.89
N THR A 81 -2.17 17.51 -35.46
CA THR A 81 -3.17 16.43 -35.48
C THR A 81 -3.98 16.46 -34.20
N PHE A 82 -5.29 16.69 -34.35
CA PHE A 82 -6.28 16.35 -33.32
C PHE A 82 -6.75 14.92 -33.57
N LYS A 83 -6.56 14.02 -32.61
CA LYS A 83 -6.98 12.63 -32.74
C LYS A 83 -7.82 12.24 -31.53
N LYS A 84 -9.14 12.16 -31.73
CA LYS A 84 -10.04 11.40 -30.84
C LYS A 84 -10.14 9.98 -31.37
N MET A 85 -9.90 9.00 -30.52
CA MET A 85 -9.97 7.57 -30.86
C MET A 85 -10.61 6.78 -29.72
N TYR A 86 -11.05 5.56 -30.00
CA TYR A 86 -11.49 4.66 -28.92
C TYR A 86 -10.31 4.34 -28.00
N LEU A 87 -10.59 4.16 -26.72
CA LEU A 87 -9.55 3.86 -25.74
C LEU A 87 -8.78 2.58 -26.09
N LYS A 88 -9.44 1.58 -26.69
CA LYS A 88 -8.78 0.34 -27.16
C LYS A 88 -7.69 0.61 -28.18
N ASP A 89 -7.97 1.50 -29.13
CA ASP A 89 -7.04 1.86 -30.20
C ASP A 89 -5.84 2.64 -29.62
N PHE A 90 -6.11 3.54 -28.67
CA PHE A 90 -5.07 4.25 -27.94
C PHE A 90 -4.16 3.30 -27.16
N ILE A 91 -4.73 2.34 -26.43
CA ILE A 91 -3.98 1.33 -25.66
C ILE A 91 -3.08 0.51 -26.59
N ALA A 92 -3.59 0.08 -27.75
CA ALA A 92 -2.78 -0.64 -28.75
C ALA A 92 -1.59 0.19 -29.25
N GLU A 93 -1.74 1.52 -29.30
CA GLU A 93 -0.68 2.46 -29.66
C GLU A 93 0.22 2.89 -28.48
N PHE A 94 -0.09 2.51 -27.24
CA PHE A 94 0.60 3.03 -26.04
C PHE A 94 2.00 2.44 -25.79
N GLN A 95 2.43 1.44 -26.56
CA GLN A 95 3.73 0.81 -26.37
C GLN A 95 4.90 1.82 -26.43
N ASN A 96 5.75 1.80 -25.40
CA ASN A 96 6.87 2.74 -25.20
C ASN A 96 6.44 4.22 -25.20
N ALA A 97 5.25 4.50 -24.68
CA ALA A 97 4.74 5.83 -24.42
C ALA A 97 4.62 6.10 -22.91
N GLY A 98 4.41 7.36 -22.56
CA GLY A 98 4.04 7.78 -21.22
C GLY A 98 2.87 8.76 -21.27
N PHE A 99 2.02 8.72 -20.26
CA PHE A 99 0.94 9.69 -20.06
C PHE A 99 1.01 10.25 -18.65
N SER A 100 1.50 11.48 -18.53
CA SER A 100 1.63 12.18 -17.25
C SER A 100 0.32 12.89 -16.94
N ILE A 101 -0.35 12.47 -15.87
CA ILE A 101 -1.63 13.00 -15.43
C ILE A 101 -1.40 14.30 -14.67
N THR A 102 -2.13 15.35 -15.04
CA THR A 102 -2.13 16.65 -14.36
C THR A 102 -3.45 16.96 -13.67
N ASP A 103 -4.54 16.35 -14.09
CA ASP A 103 -5.82 16.51 -13.41
C ASP A 103 -6.66 15.27 -13.62
N GLU A 104 -7.52 14.98 -12.64
CA GLU A 104 -8.37 13.81 -12.60
C GLU A 104 -9.74 14.15 -12.04
N TYR A 105 -10.76 13.51 -12.60
CA TYR A 105 -12.12 13.67 -12.15
C TYR A 105 -12.83 12.32 -12.10
N TYR A 106 -13.44 12.04 -10.95
CA TYR A 106 -14.21 10.83 -10.70
C TYR A 106 -15.70 11.18 -10.59
N GLY A 107 -16.46 10.80 -11.61
CA GLY A 107 -17.92 10.77 -11.60
C GLY A 107 -18.46 9.43 -11.10
N GLN A 108 -19.78 9.27 -11.11
CA GLN A 108 -20.45 8.05 -10.64
C GLN A 108 -20.05 6.81 -11.45
N ASP A 109 -19.98 6.94 -12.77
CA ASP A 109 -19.74 5.87 -13.75
C ASP A 109 -18.64 6.25 -14.75
N ARG A 110 -17.84 7.27 -14.42
CA ARG A 110 -16.84 7.85 -15.32
C ARG A 110 -15.61 8.34 -14.59
N ALA A 111 -14.43 7.91 -15.02
CA ALA A 111 -13.16 8.53 -14.70
C ALA A 111 -12.65 9.34 -15.89
N LEU A 112 -12.11 10.52 -15.61
CA LEU A 112 -11.50 11.41 -16.59
C LEU A 112 -10.09 11.75 -16.13
N TYR A 113 -9.11 11.55 -17.00
CA TYR A 113 -7.73 11.96 -16.77
C TYR A 113 -7.29 12.93 -17.85
N THR A 114 -6.64 14.01 -17.45
CA THR A 114 -6.03 14.98 -18.38
C THR A 114 -4.56 15.13 -18.07
N GLY A 115 -3.77 15.45 -19.10
CA GLY A 115 -2.34 15.68 -18.94
C GLY A 115 -1.59 15.58 -20.25
N TYR A 116 -0.41 14.97 -20.22
CA TYR A 116 0.53 15.00 -21.34
C TYR A 116 0.90 13.61 -21.81
N PHE A 117 0.66 13.34 -23.09
CA PHE A 117 1.13 12.14 -23.77
C PHE A 117 2.49 12.39 -24.39
N SER A 118 3.39 11.42 -24.25
CA SER A 118 4.71 11.42 -24.87
C SER A 118 5.01 10.06 -25.48
N LYS A 119 5.51 10.04 -26.72
CA LYS A 119 5.96 8.82 -27.40
C LYS A 119 7.08 9.16 -28.38
N GLY A 120 8.30 8.74 -28.06
CA GLY A 120 9.48 9.07 -28.86
C GLY A 120 9.69 10.59 -28.97
N LYS A 121 9.47 11.16 -30.16
CA LYS A 121 9.56 12.62 -30.41
C LYS A 121 8.20 13.32 -30.41
N THR A 122 7.11 12.57 -30.31
CA THR A 122 5.75 13.12 -30.26
C THR A 122 5.42 13.48 -28.82
N MET A 123 4.90 14.68 -28.62
CA MET A 123 4.38 15.16 -27.34
C MET A 123 3.09 15.94 -27.59
N GLY A 124 2.14 15.84 -26.68
CA GLY A 124 0.85 16.50 -26.82
C GLY A 124 0.01 16.47 -25.56
N GLU A 125 -1.04 17.29 -25.53
CA GLU A 125 -2.07 17.22 -24.51
C GLU A 125 -2.94 15.99 -24.75
N CYS A 126 -3.32 15.31 -23.67
CA CYS A 126 -4.08 14.08 -23.73
C CYS A 126 -5.19 14.09 -22.69
N THR A 127 -6.38 13.66 -23.11
CA THR A 127 -7.54 13.41 -22.26
C THR A 127 -7.98 11.97 -22.45
N ILE A 128 -8.14 11.22 -21.37
CA ILE A 128 -8.67 9.87 -21.36
C ILE A 128 -9.99 9.87 -20.60
N GLU A 129 -11.06 9.41 -21.25
CA GLU A 129 -12.39 9.22 -20.68
C GLU A 129 -12.68 7.72 -20.56
N ILE A 130 -12.95 7.24 -19.34
CA ILE A 130 -13.21 5.83 -19.04
C ILE A 130 -14.58 5.72 -18.38
N TYR A 131 -15.52 5.05 -19.04
CA TYR A 131 -16.82 4.71 -18.48
C TYR A 131 -16.77 3.29 -17.92
N HIS A 132 -17.16 3.11 -16.67
CA HIS A 132 -16.98 1.86 -15.92
C HIS A 132 -18.08 1.69 -14.87
N ASN A 133 -18.26 0.47 -14.40
CA ASN A 133 -19.15 0.18 -13.27
C ASN A 133 -18.49 0.51 -11.92
N ASN A 134 -17.19 0.23 -11.79
CA ASN A 134 -16.46 0.52 -10.54
C ASN A 134 -14.96 0.70 -10.79
N ILE A 135 -14.25 1.27 -9.80
CA ILE A 135 -12.79 1.36 -9.77
C ILE A 135 -12.31 0.65 -8.51
N VAL A 136 -11.34 -0.25 -8.68
CA VAL A 136 -10.63 -0.90 -7.58
C VAL A 136 -9.20 -0.39 -7.58
N PHE A 137 -8.79 0.18 -6.44
CA PHE A 137 -7.41 0.56 -6.21
C PHE A 137 -6.68 -0.60 -5.54
N TYR A 138 -5.50 -0.89 -6.06
CA TYR A 138 -4.61 -1.92 -5.55
C TYR A 138 -3.35 -1.27 -5.03
N GLU A 139 -3.26 -1.15 -3.70
CA GLU A 139 -2.01 -0.79 -3.04
C GLU A 139 -1.12 -2.03 -3.01
N GLN A 140 0.00 -1.96 -3.72
CA GLN A 140 1.10 -2.91 -3.56
C GLN A 140 1.86 -2.51 -2.32
N THR A 141 1.42 -3.08 -1.21
CA THR A 141 2.23 -3.02 0.00
C THR A 141 3.44 -3.92 -0.18
N ASP A 142 4.60 -3.40 0.13
CA ASP A 142 5.81 -4.17 0.39
C ASP A 142 5.67 -4.92 1.73
N ASP A 143 4.54 -5.60 1.94
CA ASP A 143 4.35 -6.52 3.07
C ASP A 143 5.34 -7.72 2.99
N THR A 144 6.01 -7.83 1.84
CA THR A 144 7.23 -8.60 1.69
C THR A 144 8.45 -7.65 1.61
N ARG A 145 9.14 -7.31 2.72
CA ARG A 145 10.59 -7.67 2.87
C ARG A 145 11.45 -7.11 3.99
N GLU A 146 11.02 -6.28 4.93
CA GLU A 146 11.88 -6.10 6.11
C GLU A 146 11.36 -6.86 7.30
N MET A 147 12.21 -7.73 7.80
CA MET A 147 12.16 -8.14 9.19
C MET A 147 13.19 -7.27 9.91
N LYS A 148 12.79 -6.65 11.01
CA LYS A 148 13.66 -5.77 11.80
C LYS A 148 14.00 -6.45 13.12
N GLU A 149 15.18 -6.14 13.62
CA GLU A 149 15.60 -6.59 14.93
C GLU A 149 14.96 -5.73 16.01
N VAL A 150 14.43 -6.38 17.03
CA VAL A 150 13.87 -5.74 18.23
C VAL A 150 14.42 -6.42 19.48
N VAL A 151 14.50 -5.66 20.56
CA VAL A 151 14.90 -6.18 21.88
C VAL A 151 13.64 -6.33 22.73
N LEU A 152 13.34 -7.56 23.14
CA LEU A 152 12.23 -7.85 24.03
C LEU A 152 12.74 -8.42 25.36
N SER A 153 12.03 -8.09 26.42
CA SER A 153 12.24 -8.63 27.77
C SER A 153 10.91 -8.77 28.51
N ALA A 154 10.94 -9.54 29.58
CA ALA A 154 9.91 -9.67 30.60
C ALA A 154 10.63 -9.80 31.95
N ASP A 155 10.23 -10.73 32.82
CA ASP A 155 10.90 -11.02 34.10
C ASP A 155 12.26 -11.75 33.97
N GLY A 156 12.80 -11.89 32.75
CA GLY A 156 14.00 -12.68 32.44
C GLY A 156 14.99 -11.99 31.48
N ASP A 157 15.88 -12.78 30.88
CA ASP A 157 16.97 -12.28 30.04
C ASP A 157 16.49 -11.48 28.81
N LEU A 158 17.18 -10.36 28.53
CA LEU A 158 16.96 -9.60 27.30
C LEU A 158 17.27 -10.46 26.08
N SER A 159 16.38 -10.42 25.09
CA SER A 159 16.46 -11.27 23.92
C SER A 159 16.27 -10.48 22.63
N LEU A 160 17.08 -10.80 21.63
CA LEU A 160 17.01 -10.23 20.29
C LEU A 160 16.06 -11.07 19.45
N TYR A 161 15.03 -10.42 18.90
CA TYR A 161 14.06 -11.04 18.01
C TYR A 161 14.07 -10.39 16.65
N LEU A 162 13.75 -11.19 15.65
CA LEU A 162 13.47 -10.73 14.30
C LEU A 162 11.95 -10.76 14.11
N VAL A 163 11.35 -9.59 13.84
CA VAL A 163 9.89 -9.42 13.68
C VAL A 163 9.58 -8.70 12.35
N PRO A 164 8.35 -8.77 11.81
CA PRO A 164 7.93 -7.93 10.69
C PRO A 164 8.25 -6.44 10.94
N ALA A 165 8.74 -5.72 9.92
CA ALA A 165 9.21 -4.35 10.08
C ALA A 165 8.13 -3.38 10.60
N ASP A 166 6.89 -3.56 10.19
CA ASP A 166 5.73 -2.80 10.68
C ASP A 166 5.45 -3.04 12.16
N VAL A 167 5.66 -4.27 12.65
CA VAL A 167 5.66 -4.58 14.09
C VAL A 167 6.80 -3.85 14.78
N ALA A 168 8.02 -3.85 14.24
CA ALA A 168 9.15 -3.15 14.85
C ALA A 168 8.95 -1.62 14.90
N ASP A 169 8.41 -1.03 13.83
CA ASP A 169 8.15 0.41 13.73
C ASP A 169 7.00 0.86 14.66
N ASN A 170 6.11 -0.05 15.05
CA ASN A 170 4.97 0.20 15.93
C ASN A 170 5.00 -0.65 17.22
N LEU A 171 6.19 -1.06 17.66
CA LEU A 171 6.38 -2.15 18.63
C LEU A 171 5.55 -1.96 19.91
N ALA A 172 5.56 -0.76 20.49
CA ALA A 172 4.82 -0.47 21.70
C ALA A 172 3.29 -0.60 21.53
N THR A 173 2.75 -0.13 20.40
CA THR A 173 1.32 -0.21 20.10
C THR A 173 0.87 -1.66 19.97
N VAL A 174 1.63 -2.46 19.21
CA VAL A 174 1.30 -3.87 18.97
C VAL A 174 1.45 -4.69 20.25
N ALA A 175 2.50 -4.44 21.04
CA ALA A 175 2.71 -5.09 22.33
C ALA A 175 1.61 -4.74 23.35
N ASN A 176 1.17 -3.48 23.41
CA ASN A 176 0.06 -3.06 24.26
C ASN A 176 -1.27 -3.72 23.85
N GLU A 177 -1.54 -3.85 22.55
CA GLU A 177 -2.75 -4.53 22.06
C GLU A 177 -2.73 -6.02 22.40
N PHE A 178 -1.56 -6.67 22.30
CA PHE A 178 -1.39 -8.03 22.79
C PHE A 178 -1.70 -8.14 24.30
N ALA A 179 -1.07 -7.30 25.12
CA ALA A 179 -1.17 -7.39 26.58
C ALA A 179 -2.55 -6.99 27.14
N SER A 180 -3.22 -6.00 26.53
CA SER A 180 -4.50 -5.48 27.03
C SER A 180 -5.71 -6.07 26.29
N GLY A 181 -5.59 -6.34 24.99
CA GLY A 181 -6.66 -6.90 24.17
C GLY A 181 -6.60 -8.43 24.13
N TYR A 182 -5.55 -8.97 23.48
CA TYR A 182 -5.49 -10.40 23.19
C TYR A 182 -5.40 -11.29 24.44
N VAL A 183 -4.58 -10.90 25.42
CA VAL A 183 -4.38 -11.67 26.66
C VAL A 183 -5.67 -11.80 27.48
N TRP A 184 -6.48 -10.74 27.56
CA TRP A 184 -7.70 -10.71 28.38
C TRP A 184 -8.96 -11.16 27.63
N HIS A 185 -9.03 -10.91 26.33
CA HIS A 185 -10.26 -11.04 25.55
C HIS A 185 -10.12 -11.91 24.30
N GLY A 186 -8.90 -12.32 23.94
CA GLY A 186 -8.65 -13.18 22.80
C GLY A 186 -9.17 -14.60 22.98
N GLU A 187 -9.25 -15.33 21.87
CA GLU A 187 -9.73 -16.73 21.82
C GLU A 187 -8.93 -17.67 22.74
N LYS A 188 -7.63 -17.37 22.93
CA LYS A 188 -6.72 -18.11 23.82
C LYS A 188 -6.53 -17.46 25.20
N SER A 189 -7.35 -16.47 25.60
CA SER A 189 -7.20 -15.73 26.87
C SER A 189 -7.08 -16.62 28.10
N GLY A 190 -7.80 -17.75 28.13
CA GLY A 190 -7.72 -18.74 29.22
C GLY A 190 -6.33 -19.33 29.48
N LYS A 191 -5.39 -19.25 28.52
CA LYS A 191 -3.98 -19.64 28.71
C LYS A 191 -3.25 -18.72 29.70
N PHE A 192 -3.58 -17.44 29.69
CA PHE A 192 -2.84 -16.40 30.40
C PHE A 192 -3.41 -16.10 31.78
N LEU A 193 -4.73 -16.29 31.96
CA LEU A 193 -5.42 -15.92 33.20
C LEU A 193 -5.16 -16.93 34.31
N LYS A 194 -4.52 -16.48 35.39
CA LYS A 194 -4.28 -17.25 36.60
C LYS A 194 -4.95 -16.59 37.80
N LEU A 195 -5.46 -17.41 38.72
CA LEU A 195 -5.98 -16.91 39.98
C LEU A 195 -4.81 -16.49 40.89
N CYS A 196 -4.71 -15.18 41.15
CA CYS A 196 -3.69 -14.57 41.99
C CYS A 196 -4.38 -14.01 43.25
N GLY A 197 -4.51 -14.86 44.27
CA GLY A 197 -5.29 -14.55 45.47
C GLY A 197 -6.80 -14.62 45.18
N GLU A 198 -7.52 -13.50 45.37
CA GLU A 198 -8.97 -13.41 45.12
C GLU A 198 -9.31 -12.84 43.72
N GLN A 199 -8.31 -12.48 42.92
CA GLN A 199 -8.50 -11.88 41.60
C GLN A 199 -7.75 -12.66 40.51
N TYR A 200 -8.22 -12.55 39.27
CA TYR A 200 -7.47 -13.08 38.12
C TYR A 200 -6.41 -12.07 37.69
N GLY A 201 -5.18 -12.54 37.56
CA GLY A 201 -4.07 -11.84 36.90
C GLY A 201 -3.72 -12.52 35.59
N ALA A 202 -3.21 -11.75 34.63
CA ALA A 202 -2.62 -12.30 33.41
C ALA A 202 -1.14 -12.59 33.63
N VAL A 203 -0.68 -13.75 33.16
CA VAL A 203 0.74 -14.15 33.16
C VAL A 203 1.13 -14.50 31.74
N PHE A 204 2.08 -13.75 31.19
CA PHE A 204 2.63 -13.90 29.84
C PHE A 204 4.05 -13.35 29.80
N ASP A 205 4.81 -13.73 28.78
CA ASP A 205 6.16 -13.20 28.53
C ASP A 205 6.33 -12.80 27.05
N GLU A 206 7.56 -12.45 26.65
CA GLU A 206 7.82 -12.06 25.27
C GLU A 206 7.67 -13.24 24.28
N THR A 207 7.76 -14.49 24.74
CA THR A 207 7.53 -15.66 23.89
C THR A 207 6.05 -15.83 23.54
N ASP A 208 5.15 -15.48 24.46
CA ASP A 208 3.72 -15.44 24.19
C ASP A 208 3.36 -14.34 23.18
N PHE A 209 4.03 -13.18 23.27
CA PHE A 209 3.90 -12.13 22.26
C PHE A 209 4.35 -12.62 20.88
N ILE A 210 5.49 -13.33 20.79
CA ILE A 210 5.94 -13.94 19.54
C ILE A 210 4.97 -15.01 19.03
N GLU A 211 4.38 -15.83 19.90
CA GLU A 211 3.33 -16.79 19.50
C GLU A 211 2.12 -16.06 18.92
N TYR A 212 1.69 -14.97 19.54
CA TYR A 212 0.60 -14.14 19.04
C TYR A 212 0.90 -13.57 17.65
N LEU A 213 2.09 -13.01 17.44
CA LEU A 213 2.53 -12.57 16.11
C LEU A 213 2.48 -13.72 15.10
N ASN A 214 2.98 -14.90 15.48
CA ASN A 214 3.13 -16.03 14.56
C ASN A 214 1.85 -16.82 14.30
N THR A 215 0.80 -16.63 15.10
CA THR A 215 -0.44 -17.41 14.97
C THR A 215 -1.65 -16.55 14.62
N VAL A 216 -1.60 -15.26 14.95
CA VAL A 216 -2.75 -14.36 14.78
C VAL A 216 -2.46 -13.27 13.75
N LEU A 217 -1.39 -12.50 13.94
CA LEU A 217 -1.16 -11.31 13.11
C LEU A 217 -0.38 -11.61 11.82
N TYR A 218 0.62 -12.49 11.88
CA TYR A 218 1.54 -12.80 10.78
C TYR A 218 1.85 -14.31 10.66
N PRO A 219 0.82 -15.17 10.46
CA PRO A 219 1.03 -16.63 10.35
C PRO A 219 1.93 -17.03 9.18
N ASP A 220 1.92 -16.24 8.09
CA ASP A 220 2.74 -16.51 6.91
C ASP A 220 4.15 -15.91 7.00
N LYS A 221 4.48 -15.19 8.09
CA LYS A 221 5.75 -14.47 8.27
C LYS A 221 6.21 -14.53 9.74
N PRO A 222 6.63 -15.72 10.20
CA PRO A 222 6.90 -15.95 11.61
C PRO A 222 8.11 -15.14 12.09
N SER A 223 7.86 -14.39 13.16
CA SER A 223 8.88 -13.82 14.03
C SER A 223 9.70 -14.92 14.69
N LYS A 224 10.98 -14.65 14.94
CA LYS A 224 11.90 -15.66 15.51
C LYS A 224 12.90 -15.03 16.47
N LYS A 225 13.26 -15.79 17.51
CA LYS A 225 14.38 -15.45 18.40
C LYS A 225 15.69 -15.60 17.63
N ILE A 226 16.55 -14.58 17.67
CA ILE A 226 17.91 -14.65 17.12
C ILE A 226 18.86 -15.17 18.21
N LYS A 227 18.90 -14.50 19.36
CA LYS A 227 19.78 -14.84 20.48
C LYS A 227 19.32 -14.17 21.78
N THR A 228 19.76 -14.72 22.91
CA THR A 228 19.71 -14.04 24.21
C THR A 228 20.93 -13.12 24.35
N LEU A 229 20.74 -11.90 24.87
CA LEU A 229 21.75 -10.84 24.89
C LEU A 229 22.54 -10.80 26.22
N CYS A 230 21.88 -10.78 27.37
CA CYS A 230 22.53 -10.69 28.69
C CYS A 230 21.67 -11.35 29.79
N GLY A 231 22.32 -11.76 30.89
CA GLY A 231 21.64 -12.17 32.12
C GLY A 231 21.52 -11.03 33.14
N PHE A 232 20.30 -10.81 33.65
CA PHE A 232 19.89 -10.09 34.87
C PHE A 232 20.65 -8.82 35.32
N ASP A 233 20.93 -7.86 34.44
CA ASP A 233 21.36 -6.51 34.90
C ASP A 233 20.74 -5.34 34.11
N ASP A 234 19.63 -5.57 33.37
CA ASP A 234 18.83 -4.57 32.62
C ASP A 234 19.59 -3.65 31.62
N GLU A 235 20.91 -3.77 31.52
CA GLU A 235 21.74 -2.99 30.60
C GLU A 235 21.76 -3.64 29.22
N VAL A 236 21.06 -2.99 28.28
CA VAL A 236 21.14 -3.32 26.84
C VAL A 236 22.57 -3.03 26.35
N PRO A 237 23.28 -4.01 25.75
CA PRO A 237 24.59 -3.75 25.17
C PRO A 237 24.57 -2.57 24.19
N GLN A 238 25.60 -1.73 24.21
CA GLN A 238 25.65 -0.49 23.42
C GLN A 238 25.40 -0.71 21.92
N GLU A 239 25.77 -1.88 21.39
CA GLU A 239 25.51 -2.27 19.99
C GLU A 239 24.01 -2.39 19.64
N TYR A 240 23.13 -2.68 20.60
CA TYR A 240 21.68 -2.79 20.39
C TYR A 240 20.88 -1.58 20.91
N ALA A 241 21.54 -0.56 21.45
CA ALA A 241 20.87 0.58 22.09
C ALA A 241 19.97 1.40 21.16
N ARG A 242 20.13 1.25 19.83
CA ARG A 242 19.32 1.92 18.80
C ARG A 242 18.12 1.11 18.33
N LEU A 243 18.00 -0.15 18.73
CA LEU A 243 16.90 -1.00 18.29
C LEU A 243 15.61 -0.67 19.06
N PRO A 244 14.43 -0.81 18.42
CA PRO A 244 13.17 -0.76 19.14
C PRO A 244 13.16 -1.79 20.28
N ARG A 245 12.62 -1.37 21.44
CA ARG A 245 12.59 -2.20 22.64
C ARG A 245 11.25 -2.16 23.34
N TYR A 246 10.87 -3.27 23.95
CA TYR A 246 9.68 -3.35 24.79
C TYR A 246 9.91 -4.33 25.94
N ASN A 247 9.45 -3.95 27.13
CA ASN A 247 9.48 -4.79 28.33
C ASN A 247 8.03 -5.14 28.71
N PHE A 248 7.73 -6.44 28.76
CA PHE A 248 6.42 -6.97 29.12
C PHE A 248 6.25 -7.10 30.64
#